data_AF-A0A8R1E8M8-F1
#
_entry.id   AF-A0A8R1E8M8-F1
#
_cell.length_a   1.000
_cell.length_b   1.000
_cell.length_c   1.000
_cell.angle_alpha   90.00
_cell.angle_beta   90.00
_cell.angle_gamma   90.00
#
_symmetry.space_group_name_H-M   'P 1'
#
loop_
_entity.id
_entity.type
_entity.pdbx_description
1 polymer ?
#
loop_
_entity_poly.entity_id
_entity_poly.type
_entity_poly.pdbx_seq_one_letter_code
_entity_poly.pdbx_strand_id
1 'polypeptide(L)'
;MPYYNSATPTAQPTITQFHKKIEIPITRGVRQGDPISPNLFSACLESVFNKMSWQHLRGDEDDENDKANLLPGIRINGQNLTHLRFADDIVLVASNPKAASLMIQELVEMCGKVGLRMNTNKTKVMRNKFASQSPVNVTLNNVTTCIEEVNEYVYLGRLLETHWSTIAKDRMAWNAVIRDHIR
;
A
#
# COMPACT_ATOMS: atom_id res chain seq x y z
N MET A 1 31.61 -41.77 5.57
CA MET A 1 31.16 -40.86 4.49
C MET A 1 30.39 -39.71 5.14
N PRO A 2 30.62 -38.46 4.73
CA PRO A 2 30.72 -37.35 5.68
C PRO A 2 29.40 -36.71 6.13
N TYR A 3 29.44 -36.13 7.33
CA TYR A 3 28.41 -35.28 7.90
C TYR A 3 28.25 -33.97 7.10
N TYR A 4 27.05 -33.67 6.64
CA TYR A 4 26.65 -32.28 6.38
C TYR A 4 26.08 -31.69 7.67
N ASN A 5 26.94 -31.03 8.45
CA ASN A 5 26.51 -30.14 9.52
C ASN A 5 26.95 -28.70 9.21
N SER A 6 26.51 -28.21 8.06
CA SER A 6 26.67 -26.80 7.68
C SER A 6 25.54 -25.97 8.27
N ALA A 7 25.61 -25.74 9.58
CA ALA A 7 24.90 -24.64 10.20
C ALA A 7 25.47 -23.33 9.61
N THR A 8 24.84 -22.83 8.56
CA THR A 8 25.18 -21.52 7.97
C THR A 8 25.12 -20.47 9.07
N PRO A 9 26.19 -19.71 9.35
CA PRO A 9 26.14 -18.67 10.36
C PRO A 9 25.15 -17.59 9.90
N THR A 10 23.95 -17.56 10.47
CA THR A 10 23.06 -16.40 10.38
C THR A 10 23.80 -15.22 11.02
N ALA A 11 24.38 -14.38 10.17
CA ALA A 11 25.22 -13.27 10.60
C ALA A 11 24.40 -12.23 11.38
N GLN A 12 24.36 -12.39 12.70
CA GLN A 12 23.67 -11.46 13.58
C GLN A 12 24.44 -10.13 13.66
N PRO A 13 23.77 -8.98 13.54
CA PRO A 13 24.41 -7.69 13.71
C PRO A 13 25.01 -7.61 15.10
N THR A 14 26.26 -7.17 15.13
CA THR A 14 27.09 -7.14 16.34
C THR A 14 27.59 -5.74 16.54
N ILE A 15 27.43 -5.19 17.74
CA ILE A 15 28.11 -3.95 18.15
C ILE A 15 29.24 -4.34 19.11
N THR A 16 30.44 -3.82 18.88
CA THR A 16 31.57 -3.97 19.80
C THR A 16 31.78 -2.66 20.52
N GLN A 17 31.46 -2.60 21.81
CA GLN A 17 31.68 -1.43 22.66
C GLN A 17 32.72 -1.78 23.73
N PHE A 18 33.80 -1.00 23.82
CA PHE A 18 34.91 -1.22 24.77
C PHE A 18 35.39 -2.69 24.82
N HIS A 19 35.67 -3.28 23.66
CA HIS A 19 36.07 -4.68 23.45
C HIS A 19 35.04 -5.76 23.85
N LYS A 20 33.85 -5.40 24.35
CA LYS A 20 32.75 -6.35 24.56
C LYS A 20 31.90 -6.48 23.29
N LYS A 21 31.81 -7.71 22.77
CA LYS A 21 30.93 -8.09 21.66
C LYS A 21 29.48 -8.19 22.19
N ILE A 22 28.56 -7.44 21.59
CA ILE A 22 27.12 -7.48 21.90
C ILE A 22 26.40 -7.93 20.62
N GLU A 23 25.76 -9.09 20.67
CA GLU A 23 24.97 -9.64 19.57
C GLU A 23 23.53 -9.12 19.66
N ILE A 24 22.99 -8.63 18.55
CA ILE A 24 21.64 -8.08 18.48
C ILE A 24 20.79 -9.03 17.62
N PRO A 25 19.84 -9.78 18.19
CA PRO A 25 19.00 -10.69 17.42
C PRO A 25 18.06 -9.88 16.51
N ILE A 26 18.19 -10.06 15.19
CA ILE A 26 17.17 -9.57 14.24
C ILE A 26 15.96 -10.49 14.35
N THR A 27 14.85 -9.95 14.83
CA THR A 27 13.58 -10.68 14.93
C THR A 27 12.65 -10.41 13.75
N ARG A 28 12.81 -9.27 13.05
CA ARG A 28 11.91 -8.77 11.99
C ARG A 28 12.68 -7.88 11.00
N GLY A 29 12.17 -7.76 9.78
CA GLY A 29 12.73 -6.92 8.72
C GLY A 29 13.72 -7.64 7.80
N VAL A 30 14.18 -6.94 6.76
CA VAL A 30 15.17 -7.43 5.79
C VAL A 30 16.47 -6.62 5.92
N ARG A 31 17.61 -7.22 5.56
CA ARG A 31 18.93 -6.56 5.72
C ARG A 31 19.14 -5.48 4.66
N GLN A 32 19.27 -4.22 5.06
CA GLN A 32 19.59 -3.13 4.15
C GLN A 32 20.99 -3.35 3.52
N GLY A 33 21.08 -3.14 2.20
CA GLY A 33 22.31 -3.37 1.42
C GLY A 33 22.54 -4.83 1.00
N ASP A 34 21.68 -5.76 1.38
CA ASP A 34 21.70 -7.14 0.87
C ASP A 34 20.98 -7.22 -0.49
N PRO A 35 21.58 -7.79 -1.55
CA PRO A 35 20.97 -7.89 -2.88
C PRO A 35 19.63 -8.64 -2.93
N ILE A 36 19.34 -9.53 -1.97
CA ILE A 36 18.14 -10.35 -1.95
C ILE A 36 16.97 -9.65 -1.21
N SER A 37 17.27 -8.73 -0.31
CA SER A 37 16.28 -8.02 0.51
C SER A 37 15.15 -7.32 -0.27
N PRO A 38 15.39 -6.63 -1.41
CA PRO A 38 14.31 -6.01 -2.19
C PRO A 38 13.30 -7.04 -2.73
N ASN A 39 13.79 -8.20 -3.18
CA ASN A 39 12.95 -9.27 -3.72
C ASN A 39 12.13 -9.94 -2.61
N LEU A 40 12.72 -10.17 -1.43
CA LEU A 40 12.00 -10.71 -0.27
C LEU A 40 10.89 -9.77 0.21
N PHE A 41 11.17 -8.46 0.28
CA PHE A 41 10.17 -7.46 0.65
C PHE A 41 9.03 -7.38 -0.39
N SER A 42 9.37 -7.38 -1.67
CA SER A 42 8.39 -7.38 -2.77
C SER A 42 7.51 -8.64 -2.75
N ALA A 43 8.09 -9.83 -2.53
CA ALA A 43 7.35 -11.08 -2.42
C ALA A 43 6.44 -11.12 -1.17
N CYS A 44 6.85 -10.51 -0.06
CA CYS A 44 6.01 -10.34 1.13
C CYS A 44 4.78 -9.46 0.83
N LEU A 45 4.99 -8.30 0.20
CA LEU A 45 3.89 -7.45 -0.26
C LEU A 45 3.00 -8.16 -1.29
N GLU A 46 3.57 -8.92 -2.22
CA GLU A 46 2.80 -9.70 -3.20
C GLU A 46 1.89 -10.74 -2.52
N SER A 47 2.36 -11.38 -1.45
CA SER A 47 1.57 -12.31 -0.62
C SER A 47 0.46 -11.63 0.19
N VAL A 48 0.59 -10.32 0.47
CA VAL A 48 -0.48 -9.48 1.04
C VAL A 48 -1.50 -9.12 -0.04
N PHE A 49 -1.04 -8.60 -1.18
CA PHE A 49 -1.89 -8.13 -2.26
C PHE A 49 -2.72 -9.24 -2.91
N ASN A 50 -2.18 -10.43 -3.09
CA ASN A 50 -2.93 -11.58 -3.65
C ASN A 50 -4.05 -12.12 -2.73
N LYS A 51 -4.07 -11.71 -1.45
CA LYS A 51 -5.09 -12.13 -0.48
C LYS A 51 -6.17 -11.06 -0.25
N MET A 52 -6.09 -9.92 -0.93
CA MET A 52 -7.10 -8.87 -0.81
C MET A 52 -8.37 -9.24 -1.57
N SER A 53 -9.51 -9.07 -0.91
CA SER A 53 -10.84 -9.35 -1.45
C SER A 53 -11.10 -8.59 -2.76
N TRP A 54 -10.65 -7.34 -2.81
CA TRP A 54 -10.89 -6.42 -3.91
C TRP A 54 -10.16 -6.75 -5.22
N GLN A 55 -9.14 -7.62 -5.21
CA GLN A 55 -8.47 -8.08 -6.45
C GLN A 55 -9.41 -8.88 -7.36
N HIS A 56 -10.38 -9.57 -6.77
CA HIS A 56 -11.26 -10.51 -7.44
C HIS A 56 -12.62 -9.89 -7.80
N LEU A 57 -12.87 -8.66 -7.36
CA LEU A 57 -14.08 -7.90 -7.68
C LEU A 57 -13.99 -7.33 -9.11
N ARG A 58 -14.42 -8.16 -10.07
CA ARG A 58 -14.75 -7.68 -11.41
C ARG A 58 -16.08 -6.95 -11.34
N GLY A 59 -16.06 -5.66 -11.68
CA GLY A 59 -17.27 -4.92 -12.00
C GLY A 59 -17.70 -5.29 -13.41
N ASP A 60 -18.23 -6.50 -13.59
CA ASP A 60 -18.89 -6.93 -14.81
C ASP A 60 -20.41 -6.80 -14.64
N GLU A 61 -21.05 -6.36 -15.73
CA GLU A 61 -22.47 -6.00 -15.88
C GLU A 61 -22.92 -4.68 -15.21
N ASP A 62 -23.88 -4.04 -15.87
CA ASP A 62 -24.44 -2.71 -15.57
C ASP A 62 -25.40 -2.77 -14.36
N ASP A 63 -24.88 -3.26 -13.24
CA ASP A 63 -25.61 -3.44 -11.99
C ASP A 63 -25.81 -2.07 -11.30
N GLU A 64 -26.89 -1.35 -11.67
CA GLU A 64 -27.32 -0.04 -11.12
C GLU A 64 -27.59 -0.03 -9.58
N ASN A 65 -27.27 -1.11 -8.88
CA ASN A 65 -27.36 -1.24 -7.43
C ASN A 65 -26.23 -0.52 -6.67
N ASP A 66 -26.49 -0.20 -5.40
CA ASP A 66 -25.53 0.43 -4.48
C ASP A 66 -24.17 -0.30 -4.31
N LYS A 67 -24.07 -1.56 -4.77
CA LYS A 67 -22.81 -2.31 -4.83
C LYS A 67 -21.81 -1.75 -5.87
N ALA A 68 -22.28 -1.20 -6.99
CA ALA A 68 -21.40 -0.56 -7.98
C ALA A 68 -20.63 0.62 -7.36
N ASN A 69 -21.27 1.35 -6.45
CA ASN A 69 -20.69 2.44 -5.66
C ASN A 69 -19.68 1.98 -4.58
N LEU A 70 -19.33 0.69 -4.51
CA LEU A 70 -18.26 0.15 -3.65
C LEU A 70 -17.16 -0.55 -4.45
N LEU A 71 -17.22 -0.53 -5.78
CA LEU A 71 -16.24 -1.23 -6.62
C LEU A 71 -14.83 -0.61 -6.50
N PRO A 72 -13.80 -1.46 -6.33
CA PRO A 72 -12.41 -1.02 -6.22
C PRO A 72 -11.85 -0.60 -7.58
N GLY A 73 -10.95 0.38 -7.59
CA GLY A 73 -10.28 0.83 -8.80
C GLY A 73 -11.11 1.68 -9.75
N ILE A 74 -10.57 1.86 -10.95
CA ILE A 74 -11.16 2.53 -12.11
C ILE A 74 -11.03 1.59 -13.32
N ARG A 75 -12.09 1.41 -14.10
CA ARG A 75 -12.10 0.50 -15.28
C ARG A 75 -11.43 1.20 -16.48
N ILE A 76 -10.31 0.65 -16.95
CA ILE A 76 -9.52 1.12 -18.09
C ILE A 76 -9.40 -0.05 -19.07
N ASN A 77 -9.83 0.13 -20.32
CA ASN A 77 -9.78 -0.91 -21.37
C ASN A 77 -10.35 -2.29 -20.94
N GLY A 78 -11.40 -2.30 -20.10
CA GLY A 78 -12.02 -3.52 -19.58
C GLY A 78 -11.33 -4.17 -18.37
N GLN A 79 -10.28 -3.56 -17.82
CA GLN A 79 -9.60 -4.02 -16.59
C GLN A 79 -9.68 -2.97 -15.49
N ASN A 80 -9.82 -3.38 -14.23
CA ASN A 80 -9.84 -2.46 -13.09
C ASN A 80 -8.41 -2.12 -12.63
N LEU A 81 -7.99 -0.87 -12.85
CA LEU A 81 -6.79 -0.32 -12.21
C LEU A 81 -7.12 -0.03 -10.74
N THR A 82 -6.70 -0.93 -9.84
CA THR A 82 -6.91 -0.83 -8.40
C THR A 82 -5.72 -0.25 -7.64
N HIS A 83 -4.50 -0.47 -8.14
CA HIS A 83 -3.28 -0.02 -7.48
C HIS A 83 -2.07 0.07 -8.42
N LEU A 84 -1.07 0.86 -8.04
CA LEU A 84 0.29 0.89 -8.58
C LEU A 84 1.27 0.54 -7.45
N ARG A 85 2.40 -0.12 -7.74
CA ARG A 85 3.40 -0.53 -6.74
C ARG A 85 4.83 -0.37 -7.27
N PHE A 86 5.71 0.14 -6.43
CA PHE A 86 7.15 0.23 -6.70
C PHE A 86 7.93 0.20 -5.39
N ALA A 87 8.63 -0.90 -5.08
CA ALA A 87 9.33 -1.09 -3.80
C ALA A 87 8.42 -0.76 -2.58
N ASP A 88 8.77 0.25 -1.76
CA ASP A 88 7.91 0.75 -0.70
C ASP A 88 6.94 1.88 -1.13
N ASP A 89 6.88 2.32 -2.39
CA ASP A 89 5.73 3.00 -3.04
C ASP A 89 4.47 2.10 -3.27
N ILE A 90 3.26 2.60 -2.97
CA ILE A 90 1.94 2.17 -3.52
C ILE A 90 1.20 3.44 -3.94
N VAL A 91 0.35 3.33 -4.96
CA VAL A 91 -0.86 4.14 -5.09
C VAL A 91 -2.06 3.21 -5.02
N LEU A 92 -3.05 3.47 -4.15
CA LEU A 92 -4.38 2.84 -4.31
C LEU A 92 -5.26 3.76 -5.15
N VAL A 93 -6.04 3.17 -6.05
CA VAL A 93 -6.99 3.87 -6.91
C VAL A 93 -8.39 3.38 -6.53
N ALA A 94 -9.31 4.31 -6.26
CA ALA A 94 -10.69 3.97 -5.94
C ALA A 94 -11.69 4.92 -6.61
N SER A 95 -12.83 4.37 -6.99
CA SER A 95 -13.94 5.06 -7.67
C SER A 95 -14.58 6.18 -6.85
N ASN A 96 -14.49 6.11 -5.51
CA ASN A 96 -15.08 7.08 -4.58
C ASN A 96 -14.42 6.99 -3.18
N PRO A 97 -14.63 7.98 -2.28
CA PRO A 97 -14.01 8.00 -0.95
C PRO A 97 -14.39 6.82 -0.01
N LYS A 98 -15.58 6.24 -0.16
CA LYS A 98 -16.03 5.09 0.64
C LYS A 98 -15.29 3.81 0.20
N ALA A 99 -15.18 3.58 -1.10
CA ALA A 99 -14.33 2.52 -1.65
C ALA A 99 -12.85 2.72 -1.25
N ALA A 100 -12.33 3.95 -1.31
CA ALA A 100 -10.97 4.26 -0.86
C ALA A 100 -10.75 3.87 0.62
N SER A 101 -11.66 4.26 1.51
CA SER A 101 -11.59 3.94 2.94
C SER A 101 -11.56 2.43 3.19
N LEU A 102 -12.40 1.66 2.48
CA LEU A 102 -12.43 0.20 2.58
C LEU A 102 -11.14 -0.47 2.07
N MET A 103 -10.62 -0.02 0.92
CA MET A 103 -9.35 -0.55 0.37
C MET A 103 -8.15 -0.27 1.29
N ILE A 104 -8.11 0.90 1.93
CA ILE A 104 -7.09 1.25 2.91
C ILE A 104 -7.22 0.41 4.18
N GLN A 105 -8.44 0.22 4.68
CA GLN A 105 -8.70 -0.58 5.87
C GLN A 105 -8.25 -2.03 5.67
N GLU A 106 -8.59 -2.66 4.54
CA GLU A 106 -8.13 -4.01 4.22
C GLU A 106 -6.60 -4.07 4.04
N LEU A 107 -5.99 -3.06 3.38
CA LEU A 107 -4.52 -2.97 3.25
C LEU A 107 -3.84 -2.91 4.62
N VAL A 108 -4.35 -2.11 5.55
CA VAL A 108 -3.85 -1.99 6.92
C VAL A 108 -3.90 -3.33 7.65
N GLU A 109 -5.05 -4.01 7.62
CA GLU A 109 -5.26 -5.28 8.31
C GLU A 109 -4.39 -6.39 7.73
N MET A 110 -4.25 -6.45 6.41
CA MET A 110 -3.47 -7.49 5.73
C MET A 110 -1.96 -7.25 5.86
N CYS A 111 -1.49 -6.01 5.81
CA CYS A 111 -0.12 -5.64 6.17
C CYS A 111 0.17 -5.99 7.65
N GLY A 112 -0.75 -5.68 8.56
CA GLY A 112 -0.60 -5.99 9.98
C GLY A 112 -0.36 -7.48 10.26
N LYS A 113 -1.00 -8.38 9.51
CA LYS A 113 -0.83 -9.84 9.61
C LYS A 113 0.56 -10.33 9.21
N VAL A 114 1.18 -9.73 8.19
CA VAL A 114 2.60 -9.98 7.84
C VAL A 114 3.57 -9.11 8.65
N GLY A 115 3.04 -8.29 9.54
CA GLY A 115 3.82 -7.50 10.49
C GLY A 115 4.21 -6.09 10.05
N LEU A 116 3.76 -5.70 8.87
CA LEU A 116 3.99 -4.42 8.21
C LEU A 116 3.02 -3.34 8.71
N ARG A 117 3.48 -2.09 8.89
CA ARG A 117 2.67 -0.99 9.46
C ARG A 117 2.56 0.23 8.56
N MET A 118 1.34 0.65 8.25
CA MET A 118 1.06 1.90 7.52
C MET A 118 1.50 3.14 8.33
N ASN A 119 2.08 4.13 7.63
CA ASN A 119 2.35 5.46 8.18
C ASN A 119 1.26 6.45 7.75
N THR A 120 0.27 6.67 8.62
CA THR A 120 -0.87 7.57 8.36
C THR A 120 -0.44 9.02 8.11
N ASN A 121 0.55 9.53 8.84
CA ASN A 121 1.03 10.92 8.69
C ASN A 121 1.63 11.21 7.31
N LYS A 122 2.26 10.19 6.69
CA LYS A 122 2.79 10.27 5.33
C LYS A 122 1.77 9.97 4.24
N THR A 123 0.72 9.22 4.57
CA THR A 123 -0.31 8.86 3.59
C THR A 123 -1.15 10.08 3.25
N LYS A 124 -1.34 10.35 1.96
CA LYS A 124 -2.22 11.43 1.49
C LYS A 124 -3.29 10.89 0.56
N VAL A 125 -4.42 11.60 0.49
CA VAL A 125 -5.48 11.39 -0.50
C VAL A 125 -5.48 12.55 -1.48
N MET A 126 -5.45 12.24 -2.77
CA MET A 126 -5.75 13.19 -3.83
C MET A 126 -7.11 12.87 -4.43
N ARG A 127 -7.95 13.87 -4.68
CA ARG A 127 -9.26 13.66 -5.34
C ARG A 127 -9.52 14.60 -6.52
N ASN A 128 -10.29 14.11 -7.49
CA ASN A 128 -10.79 14.91 -8.61
C ASN A 128 -11.92 15.86 -8.12
N LYS A 129 -12.10 17.01 -8.77
CA LYS A 129 -13.16 18.01 -8.48
C LYS A 129 -14.60 17.47 -8.59
N PHE A 130 -14.78 16.31 -9.24
CA PHE A 130 -16.06 15.62 -9.37
C PHE A 130 -16.32 14.57 -8.26
N ALA A 131 -15.35 14.32 -7.38
CA ALA A 131 -15.50 13.42 -6.24
C ALA A 131 -16.41 14.04 -5.17
N SER A 132 -17.08 13.22 -4.36
CA SER A 132 -17.72 13.72 -3.14
C SER A 132 -16.67 14.21 -2.14
N GLN A 133 -17.00 15.21 -1.32
CA GLN A 133 -16.14 15.69 -0.23
C GLN A 133 -16.23 14.80 1.03
N SER A 134 -16.65 13.55 0.87
CA SER A 134 -16.73 12.60 1.99
C SER A 134 -15.31 12.28 2.48
N PRO A 135 -15.05 12.30 3.80
CA PRO A 135 -13.72 12.01 4.33
C PRO A 135 -13.30 10.57 4.04
N VAL A 136 -12.01 10.37 3.77
CA VAL A 136 -11.41 9.04 3.68
C VAL A 136 -10.81 8.71 5.05
N ASN A 137 -11.36 7.68 5.69
CA ASN A 137 -11.01 7.32 7.06
C ASN A 137 -10.32 5.95 7.12
N VAL A 138 -9.43 5.79 8.09
CA VAL A 138 -8.77 4.51 8.43
C VAL A 138 -8.82 4.29 9.94
N THR A 139 -9.13 3.07 10.37
CA THR A 139 -9.19 2.70 11.79
C THR A 139 -8.00 1.82 12.17
N LEU A 140 -7.16 2.34 13.07
CA LEU A 140 -5.96 1.70 13.59
C LEU A 140 -6.07 1.62 15.12
N ASN A 141 -5.95 0.42 15.70
CA ASN A 141 -6.02 0.21 17.16
C ASN A 141 -7.27 0.86 17.81
N ASN A 142 -8.43 0.72 17.18
CA ASN A 142 -9.71 1.35 17.57
C ASN A 142 -9.75 2.90 17.47
N VAL A 143 -8.72 3.54 16.90
CA VAL A 143 -8.69 4.98 16.63
C VAL A 143 -8.95 5.22 15.14
N THR A 144 -10.04 5.91 14.82
CA THR A 144 -10.37 6.32 13.45
C THR A 144 -9.69 7.65 13.15
N THR A 145 -8.90 7.69 12.07
CA THR A 145 -8.16 8.87 11.61
C THR A 145 -8.62 9.23 10.19
N CYS A 146 -8.93 10.50 9.95
CA CYS A 146 -9.14 11.03 8.61
C CYS A 146 -7.78 11.25 7.93
N ILE A 147 -7.62 10.75 6.70
CA ILE A 147 -6.38 10.91 5.95
C ILE A 147 -6.34 12.29 5.31
N GLU A 148 -5.18 12.95 5.39
CA GLU A 148 -4.99 14.30 4.86
C GLU A 148 -5.18 14.35 3.34
N GLU A 149 -5.95 15.34 2.90
CA GLU A 149 -6.25 15.60 1.50
C GLU A 149 -5.27 16.63 0.92
N VAL A 150 -4.73 16.36 -0.27
CA VAL A 150 -3.78 17.25 -0.97
C VAL A 150 -4.15 17.39 -2.45
N ASN A 151 -3.88 18.58 -3.02
CA ASN A 151 -4.09 18.86 -4.44
C ASN A 151 -2.92 18.41 -5.33
N GLU A 152 -1.75 18.22 -4.71
CA GLU A 152 -0.50 17.86 -5.38
C GLU A 152 0.28 16.82 -4.55
N TYR A 153 1.01 15.93 -5.21
CA TYR A 153 1.87 14.95 -4.55
C TYR A 153 3.03 14.52 -5.44
N VAL A 154 4.23 14.30 -4.87
CA VAL A 154 5.38 13.80 -5.63
C VAL A 154 5.49 12.27 -5.49
N TYR A 155 5.17 11.54 -6.56
CA TYR A 155 5.30 10.09 -6.64
C TYR A 155 6.47 9.72 -7.55
N LEU A 156 7.45 8.96 -7.04
CA LEU A 156 8.66 8.53 -7.78
C LEU A 156 9.39 9.68 -8.52
N GLY A 157 9.45 10.86 -7.90
CA GLY A 157 10.08 12.06 -8.48
C GLY A 157 9.26 12.78 -9.56
N ARG A 158 8.00 12.37 -9.79
CA ARG A 158 7.05 13.07 -10.66
C ARG A 158 5.97 13.75 -9.81
N LEU A 159 5.71 15.03 -10.10
CA LEU A 159 4.57 15.73 -9.52
C LEU A 159 3.28 15.21 -10.17
N LEU A 160 2.33 14.86 -9.31
CA LEU A 160 0.95 14.57 -9.66
C LEU A 160 0.13 15.77 -9.20
N GLU A 161 -0.71 16.30 -10.10
CA GLU A 161 -1.59 17.43 -9.83
C GLU A 161 -3.03 17.04 -10.16
N THR A 162 -4.01 17.59 -9.42
CA THR A 162 -5.44 17.36 -9.69
C THR A 162 -5.98 18.14 -10.91
N HIS A 163 -5.16 18.97 -11.57
CA HIS A 163 -5.58 19.83 -12.69
C HIS A 163 -5.72 19.10 -14.05
N TRP A 164 -6.39 17.94 -14.08
CA TRP A 164 -6.78 17.26 -15.33
C TRP A 164 -8.10 17.77 -15.89
N SER A 165 -8.12 19.04 -16.31
CA SER A 165 -9.27 19.66 -16.99
C SER A 165 -9.58 19.07 -18.38
N THR A 166 -8.67 18.28 -18.96
CA THR A 166 -8.73 17.85 -20.38
C THR A 166 -9.05 16.35 -20.57
N ILE A 167 -8.76 15.47 -19.60
CA ILE A 167 -8.87 14.01 -19.78
C ILE A 167 -10.17 13.43 -19.17
N ALA A 168 -10.72 14.05 -18.11
CA ALA A 168 -11.92 13.55 -17.44
C ALA A 168 -13.23 14.14 -18.00
N LYS A 169 -13.69 13.65 -19.16
CA LYS A 169 -15.12 13.70 -19.51
C LYS A 169 -15.93 12.62 -18.80
N ASP A 170 -15.29 11.53 -18.40
CA ASP A 170 -15.91 10.50 -17.57
C ASP A 170 -15.99 10.92 -16.11
N ARG A 171 -17.11 10.57 -15.47
CA ARG A 171 -17.46 10.87 -14.06
C ARG A 171 -16.57 10.15 -13.03
N MET A 172 -15.46 9.57 -13.46
CA MET A 172 -14.58 8.74 -12.63
C MET A 172 -13.75 9.63 -11.70
N ALA A 173 -14.25 9.74 -10.47
CA ALA A 173 -13.58 10.38 -9.37
C ALA A 173 -12.31 9.60 -9.01
N TRP A 174 -11.16 10.08 -9.48
CA TRP A 174 -9.87 9.67 -8.94
C TRP A 174 -9.88 9.90 -7.43
N ASN A 175 -9.64 8.85 -6.66
CA ASN A 175 -9.15 8.94 -5.29
C ASN A 175 -7.84 8.16 -5.26
N ALA A 176 -6.72 8.88 -5.29
CA ALA A 176 -5.39 8.30 -5.23
C ALA A 176 -4.87 8.39 -3.79
N VAL A 177 -4.61 7.24 -3.17
CA VAL A 177 -3.96 7.15 -1.86
C VAL A 177 -2.47 6.93 -2.10
N ILE A 178 -1.60 7.88 -1.72
CA ILE A 178 -0.16 7.85 -2.05
C ILE A 178 0.70 7.82 -0.76
N ARG A 179 1.87 7.17 -0.83
CA ARG A 179 2.63 6.44 0.23
C ARG A 179 4.16 6.81 0.14
N ASP A 180 5.13 6.60 1.09
CA ASP A 180 5.24 5.63 2.20
C ASP A 180 6.05 5.90 3.49
N HIS A 181 5.79 5.08 4.53
CA HIS A 181 6.78 4.07 4.99
C HIS A 181 6.08 2.89 5.72
N ILE A 182 5.93 1.75 5.04
CA ILE A 182 5.48 0.47 5.55
C ILE A 182 6.73 -0.30 5.97
N ARG A 183 6.87 -0.44 7.28
CA ARG A 183 8.00 -1.08 7.99
C ARG A 183 7.50 -2.18 8.91
#